data_AF-A0A7R6VKY3-F1
#
_entry.id   AF-A0A7R6VKY3-F1
#
_cell.length_a   1.000
_cell.length_b   1.000
_cell.length_c   1.000
_cell.angle_alpha   90.00
_cell.angle_beta   90.00
_cell.angle_gamma   90.00
#
_symmetry.space_group_name_H-M   'P 1'
#
loop_
_entity.id
_entity.type
_entity.pdbx_description
1 polymer ?
#
loop_
_entity_poly.entity_id
_entity_poly.type
_entity_poly.pdbx_seq_one_letter_code
_entity_poly.pdbx_strand_id
1 'polypeptide(L)'
;MENMIDTTRLSKAYANILGKMINMDGTVSEREKKKFFNFFEREFQLNQSRINDLFEQALRQDDISDDILIIKEFLAKLPMQKTRLMMYINEIIISDGIQNKEYELFDKIRRDLFDI
;
A
#
# COMPACT_ATOMS: atom_id res chain seq x y z
N MET A 1 -11.21 19.31 10.07
CA MET A 1 -11.83 17.97 10.12
C MET A 1 -11.65 17.22 8.81
N GLU A 2 -11.87 17.86 7.65
CA GLU A 2 -11.57 17.32 6.30
C GLU A 2 -10.18 16.64 6.19
N ASN A 3 -9.11 17.36 6.56
CA ASN A 3 -7.73 16.82 6.48
C ASN A 3 -7.51 15.49 7.23
N MET A 4 -8.28 15.23 8.29
CA MET A 4 -8.15 14.00 9.10
C MET A 4 -8.92 12.82 8.51
N ILE A 5 -10.07 13.10 7.88
CA ILE A 5 -10.88 12.10 7.15
C ILE A 5 -10.10 11.64 5.92
N ASP A 6 -9.49 12.59 5.21
CA ASP A 6 -8.67 12.34 4.04
C ASP A 6 -7.43 11.48 4.35
N THR A 7 -6.74 11.80 5.45
CA THR A 7 -5.59 11.01 5.92
C THR A 7 -5.99 9.58 6.29
N THR A 8 -7.19 9.38 6.86
CA THR A 8 -7.68 8.05 7.26
C THR A 8 -8.08 7.21 6.04
N ARG A 9 -8.73 7.82 5.04
CA ARG A 9 -9.07 7.13 3.78
C ARG A 9 -7.81 6.77 3.01
N LEU A 10 -6.84 7.68 2.97
CA LEU A 10 -5.57 7.45 2.29
C LEU A 10 -4.76 6.35 2.98
N SER A 11 -4.64 6.37 4.31
CA SER A 11 -3.89 5.32 5.03
C SER A 11 -4.53 3.95 4.86
N LYS A 12 -5.86 3.87 4.84
CA LYS A 12 -6.58 2.62 4.56
C LYS A 12 -6.33 2.13 3.12
N ALA A 13 -6.40 3.03 2.14
CA ALA A 13 -6.14 2.67 0.75
C ALA A 13 -4.71 2.17 0.54
N TYR A 14 -3.73 2.83 1.14
CA TYR A 14 -2.35 2.35 1.15
C TYR A 14 -2.25 0.98 1.82
N ALA A 15 -2.92 0.77 2.96
CA ALA A 15 -2.85 -0.48 3.70
C ALA A 15 -3.38 -1.63 2.85
N ASN A 16 -4.52 -1.45 2.21
CA ASN A 16 -5.13 -2.44 1.34
C ASN A 16 -4.22 -2.81 0.15
N ILE A 17 -3.62 -1.81 -0.52
CA ILE A 17 -2.69 -2.09 -1.61
C ILE A 17 -1.47 -2.84 -1.12
N LEU A 18 -0.80 -2.35 -0.07
CA LEU A 18 0.41 -2.99 0.44
C LEU A 18 0.13 -4.40 0.99
N GLY A 19 -1.00 -4.58 1.68
CA GLY A 19 -1.43 -5.88 2.18
C GLY A 19 -1.78 -6.87 1.05
N LYS A 20 -2.38 -6.41 -0.04
CA LYS A 20 -2.63 -7.25 -1.22
C LYS A 20 -1.34 -7.73 -1.86
N MET A 21 -0.32 -6.86 -1.93
CA MET A 21 1.02 -7.26 -2.42
C MET A 21 1.63 -8.34 -1.53
N ILE A 22 1.64 -8.12 -0.22
CA ILE A 22 2.22 -9.03 0.78
C ILE A 22 1.49 -10.38 0.81
N ASN A 23 0.16 -10.40 0.64
CA ASN A 23 -0.61 -11.63 0.73
C ASN A 23 -0.73 -12.38 -0.60
N MET A 24 -0.07 -11.93 -1.67
CA MET A 24 -0.40 -12.43 -3.01
C MET A 24 0.07 -13.86 -3.28
N ASP A 25 1.17 -14.29 -2.65
CA ASP A 25 1.63 -15.66 -2.67
C ASP A 25 0.99 -16.53 -1.57
N GLY A 26 0.12 -15.95 -0.74
CA GLY A 26 -0.56 -16.58 0.38
C GLY A 26 0.30 -16.77 1.63
N THR A 27 1.53 -16.24 1.65
CA THR A 27 2.46 -16.34 2.78
C THR A 27 2.95 -14.97 3.20
N VAL A 28 2.64 -14.58 4.43
CA VAL A 28 3.11 -13.32 4.99
C VAL A 28 4.42 -13.54 5.74
N SER A 29 5.51 -12.88 5.31
CA SER A 29 6.79 -12.93 6.01
C SER A 29 6.87 -11.88 7.13
N GLU A 30 7.62 -12.17 8.19
CA GLU A 30 7.93 -11.19 9.24
C GLU A 30 8.69 -9.97 8.68
N ARG A 31 9.42 -10.14 7.58
CA ARG A 31 10.14 -9.05 6.91
C ARG A 31 9.18 -8.10 6.22
N GLU A 32 8.18 -8.62 5.51
CA GLU A 32 7.13 -7.83 4.87
C GLU A 32 6.27 -7.11 5.89
N LYS A 33 5.84 -7.83 6.94
CA LYS A 33 5.11 -7.23 8.05
C LYS A 33 5.90 -6.08 8.66
N LYS A 34 7.20 -6.26 8.93
CA LYS A 34 8.05 -5.18 9.44
C LYS A 34 8.14 -3.98 8.49
N LYS A 35 8.24 -4.20 7.17
CA LYS A 35 8.25 -3.12 6.17
C LYS A 35 6.93 -2.37 6.14
N PHE A 36 5.81 -3.09 6.16
CA PHE A 36 4.47 -2.51 6.27
C PHE A 36 4.37 -1.61 7.51
N PHE A 37 4.80 -2.11 8.67
CA PHE A 37 4.72 -1.34 9.90
C PHE A 37 5.60 -0.08 9.87
N ASN A 38 6.86 -0.21 9.43
CA ASN A 38 7.77 0.93 9.30
C ASN A 38 7.21 2.01 8.35
N PHE A 39 6.52 1.60 7.29
CA PHE A 39 5.90 2.53 6.35
C PHE A 39 4.82 3.38 7.03
N PHE A 40 3.88 2.76 7.75
CA PHE A 40 2.79 3.50 8.41
C PHE A 40 3.24 4.32 9.61
N GLU A 41 4.29 3.90 10.32
CA GLU A 41 4.89 4.73 11.37
C GLU A 41 5.53 5.99 10.79
N ARG A 42 6.20 5.89 9.63
CA ARG A 42 6.94 7.01 9.05
C ARG A 42 6.04 7.96 8.27
N GLU A 43 5.22 7.44 7.37
CA GLU A 43 4.45 8.28 6.45
C GLU A 43 3.11 8.75 7.04
N PHE A 44 2.55 8.00 7.98
CA PHE A 44 1.25 8.32 8.60
C PHE A 44 1.33 8.56 10.11
N GLN A 45 2.49 8.38 10.74
CA GLN A 45 2.70 8.58 12.19
C GLN A 45 1.70 7.77 13.04
N LEU A 46 1.31 6.59 12.56
CA LEU A 46 0.39 5.72 13.27
C LEU A 46 1.13 4.93 14.36
N ASN A 47 0.41 4.58 15.42
CA ASN A 47 0.93 3.68 16.44
C ASN A 47 0.76 2.21 16.03
N GLN A 48 1.55 1.34 16.66
CA GLN A 48 1.56 -0.10 16.41
C GLN A 48 0.17 -0.76 16.44
N SER A 49 -0.71 -0.35 17.37
CA SER A 49 -2.06 -0.91 17.46
C SER A 49 -2.87 -0.61 16.21
N ARG A 50 -2.91 0.66 15.76
CA ARG A 50 -3.67 1.06 14.57
C ARG A 50 -3.10 0.45 13.29
N ILE A 51 -1.78 0.31 13.23
CA ILE A 51 -1.11 -0.33 12.10
C ILE A 51 -1.46 -1.81 12.03
N ASN A 52 -1.48 -2.50 13.17
CA ASN A 52 -1.88 -3.90 13.23
C ASN A 52 -3.34 -4.07 12.77
N ASP A 53 -4.25 -3.20 13.21
CA ASP A 53 -5.64 -3.24 12.76
C ASP A 53 -5.77 -3.03 11.24
N LEU A 54 -4.99 -2.10 10.66
CA LEU A 54 -4.94 -1.89 9.22
C LEU A 54 -4.37 -3.11 8.48
N PHE A 55 -3.32 -3.71 9.03
CA PHE A 55 -2.68 -4.88 8.44
C PHE A 55 -3.64 -6.08 8.38
N GLU A 56 -4.28 -6.40 9.50
CA GLU A 56 -5.25 -7.50 9.59
C GLU A 56 -6.48 -7.30 8.68
N GLN A 57 -6.90 -6.06 8.48
CA GLN A 57 -7.96 -5.72 7.51
C GLN A 57 -7.48 -5.90 6.08
N ALA A 58 -6.28 -5.40 5.75
CA ALA A 58 -5.73 -5.44 4.41
C ALA A 58 -5.50 -6.87 3.92
N LEU A 59 -5.09 -7.79 4.79
CA LEU A 59 -4.92 -9.21 4.44
C LEU A 59 -6.22 -9.90 4.02
N ARG A 60 -7.38 -9.38 4.44
CA ARG A 60 -8.70 -9.91 4.10
C ARG A 60 -9.35 -9.21 2.91
N GLN A 61 -8.71 -8.16 2.39
CA GLN A 61 -9.24 -7.36 1.29
C GLN A 61 -8.80 -7.97 -0.04
N ASP A 62 -9.78 -8.42 -0.84
CA ASP A 62 -9.48 -9.03 -2.13
C ASP A 62 -9.38 -8.03 -3.28
N ASP A 63 -10.20 -6.99 -3.26
CA ASP A 63 -10.28 -5.97 -4.29
C ASP A 63 -9.70 -4.64 -3.79
N ILE A 64 -8.77 -4.09 -4.57
CA ILE A 64 -8.09 -2.82 -4.29
C ILE A 64 -8.43 -1.73 -5.32
N SER A 65 -9.41 -1.97 -6.20
CA SER A 65 -9.74 -1.06 -7.30
C SER A 65 -10.19 0.31 -6.80
N ASP A 66 -11.04 0.35 -5.76
CA ASP A 66 -11.46 1.59 -5.11
C ASP A 66 -10.30 2.29 -4.39
N ASP A 67 -9.39 1.52 -3.79
CA ASP A 67 -8.21 2.05 -3.10
C ASP A 67 -7.24 2.71 -4.08
N ILE A 68 -7.04 2.11 -5.26
CA ILE A 68 -6.27 2.71 -6.36
C ILE A 68 -6.90 4.03 -6.80
N LEU A 69 -8.23 4.09 -6.92
CA LEU A 69 -8.93 5.32 -7.28
C LEU A 69 -8.74 6.42 -6.22
N ILE A 70 -8.91 6.07 -4.94
CA ILE A 70 -8.66 6.99 -3.82
C ILE A 70 -7.23 7.55 -3.92
N ILE A 71 -6.23 6.69 -4.03
CA ILE A 71 -4.83 7.13 -4.14
C ILE A 71 -4.62 7.98 -5.38
N LYS A 72 -5.20 7.61 -6.52
CA LYS A 72 -5.07 8.38 -7.77
C LYS A 72 -5.62 9.80 -7.61
N GLU A 73 -6.81 9.94 -7.01
CA GLU A 73 -7.45 11.22 -6.75
C GLU A 73 -6.63 12.07 -5.77
N PHE A 74 -6.22 11.48 -4.65
CA PHE A 74 -5.43 12.18 -3.62
C PHE A 74 -4.07 12.62 -4.14
N LEU A 75 -3.40 11.74 -4.89
CA LEU A 75 -2.04 11.98 -5.35
C LEU A 75 -1.98 12.68 -6.71
N ALA A 76 -3.11 12.93 -7.39
CA ALA A 76 -3.16 13.59 -8.70
C ALA A 76 -2.37 14.91 -8.72
N LYS A 77 -2.35 15.63 -7.60
CA LYS A 77 -1.64 16.91 -7.44
C LYS A 77 -0.30 16.78 -6.71
N LEU A 78 0.10 15.56 -6.33
CA LEU A 78 1.23 15.27 -5.43
C LEU A 78 2.16 14.21 -6.06
N PRO A 79 2.85 14.52 -7.18
CA PRO A 79 3.66 13.55 -7.92
C PRO A 79 4.79 12.92 -7.08
N MET A 80 5.38 13.67 -6.14
CA MET A 80 6.41 13.11 -5.25
C MET A 80 5.85 12.00 -4.34
N GLN A 81 4.60 12.12 -3.91
CA GLN A 81 3.96 11.11 -3.07
C GLN A 81 3.59 9.87 -3.88
N LYS A 82 3.20 10.02 -5.17
CA LYS A 82 3.04 8.88 -6.09
C LYS A 82 4.33 8.08 -6.22
N THR A 83 5.46 8.77 -6.46
CA THR A 83 6.76 8.11 -6.57
C THR A 83 7.16 7.39 -5.28
N ARG A 84 6.95 8.02 -4.11
CA ARG A 84 7.23 7.37 -2.83
C ARG A 84 6.40 6.10 -2.64
N LEU A 85 5.10 6.13 -2.93
CA LEU A 85 4.28 4.92 -2.88
C LEU A 85 4.86 3.80 -3.75
N MET A 86 5.23 4.10 -5.00
CA MET A 86 5.85 3.09 -5.87
C MET A 86 7.18 2.57 -5.34
N MET A 87 7.99 3.42 -4.69
CA MET A 87 9.21 2.98 -4.02
C MET A 87 8.90 1.99 -2.89
N TYR A 88 7.87 2.23 -2.08
CA TYR A 88 7.49 1.31 -1.00
C TYR A 88 6.92 0.00 -1.52
N ILE A 89 6.09 0.05 -2.57
CA ILE A 89 5.61 -1.18 -3.23
C ILE A 89 6.81 -1.98 -3.76
N ASN A 90 7.77 -1.32 -4.41
CA ASN A 90 9.01 -1.94 -4.88
C ASN A 90 9.81 -2.58 -3.73
N GLU A 91 9.98 -1.88 -2.62
CA GLU A 91 10.70 -2.41 -1.46
C GLU A 91 10.02 -3.64 -0.89
N ILE A 92 8.68 -3.71 -0.92
CA ILE A 92 7.91 -4.86 -0.45
C ILE A 92 8.09 -6.05 -1.40
N ILE A 93 7.88 -5.90 -2.71
CA ILE A 93 8.01 -7.04 -3.65
C ILE A 93 9.43 -7.59 -3.78
N ILE A 94 10.45 -6.77 -3.53
CA ILE A 94 11.85 -7.23 -3.55
C ILE A 94 12.22 -7.94 -2.24
N SER A 95 11.40 -7.80 -1.18
CA SER A 95 11.64 -8.33 0.17
C SER A 95 12.03 -9.79 0.19
N ASP A 96 11.26 -10.60 -0.53
CA ASP A 96 11.32 -12.06 -0.48
C ASP A 96 11.57 -12.69 -1.86
N GLY A 97 11.92 -11.85 -2.84
CA GLY A 97 12.21 -12.21 -4.22
C GLY A 97 10.97 -12.08 -5.11
N ILE A 98 11.12 -11.36 -6.23
CA ILE A 98 9.98 -11.02 -7.10
C ILE A 98 9.43 -12.28 -7.78
N GLN A 99 8.16 -12.58 -7.52
CA GLN A 99 7.38 -13.53 -8.31
C GLN A 99 6.64 -12.82 -9.46
N ASN A 100 6.35 -13.54 -10.54
CA ASN A 100 5.68 -12.96 -11.72
C ASN A 100 4.33 -12.28 -11.37
N LYS A 101 3.57 -12.85 -10.44
CA LYS A 101 2.27 -12.28 -10.01
C LYS A 101 2.43 -10.94 -9.29
N GLU A 102 3.44 -10.82 -8.43
CA GLU A 102 3.78 -9.57 -7.73
C GLU A 102 4.19 -8.49 -8.69
N TYR A 103 4.96 -8.85 -9.70
CA TYR A 103 5.33 -7.93 -10.78
C TYR A 103 4.11 -7.50 -11.61
N GLU A 104 3.22 -8.42 -11.97
CA GLU A 104 1.99 -8.10 -12.72
C GLU A 104 1.09 -7.13 -11.96
N LEU A 105 0.89 -7.34 -10.65
CA LEU A 105 0.10 -6.43 -9.82
C LEU A 105 0.80 -5.08 -9.65
N PHE A 106 2.12 -5.08 -9.42
CA PHE A 106 2.92 -3.86 -9.40
C PHE A 106 2.74 -3.05 -10.68
N ASP A 107 2.85 -3.71 -11.84
CA ASP A 107 2.76 -3.06 -13.15
C ASP A 107 1.34 -2.57 -13.43
N LYS A 108 0.31 -3.30 -12.98
CA LYS A 108 -1.08 -2.81 -13.00
C LYS A 108 -1.24 -1.53 -12.17
N ILE A 109 -0.82 -1.53 -10.91
CA ILE A 109 -0.91 -0.36 -10.02
C ILE A 109 -0.14 0.82 -10.63
N ARG A 110 1.05 0.56 -11.19
CA ARG A 110 1.86 1.58 -11.87
C ARG A 110 1.11 2.21 -13.04
N ARG A 111 0.49 1.41 -13.90
CA ARG A 111 -0.30 1.92 -15.03
C ARG A 111 -1.50 2.75 -14.54
N ASP A 112 -2.25 2.24 -13.58
CA ASP A 112 -3.46 2.88 -13.08
C ASP A 112 -3.17 4.24 -12.40
N LEU A 113 -2.04 4.34 -11.67
CA LEU A 113 -1.64 5.55 -10.95
C LEU A 113 -0.99 6.62 -11.82
N PHE A 114 -0.30 6.23 -12.90
CA PHE A 114 0.47 7.15 -13.73
C PHE A 114 -0.13 7.37 -15.14
N ASP A 115 -1.23 6.70 -15.48
CA ASP A 115 -1.89 6.80 -16.79
C ASP A 115 -0.92 6.52 -17.96
N ILE A 116 -0.10 5.46 -17.83
CA ILE A 116 0.94 5.04 -18.79
C ILE A 116 0.56 3.71 -19.46
#